data_AF-A0A0F9TJX1-F1
#
_entry.id   AF-A0A0F9TJX1-F1
#
_cell.length_a   1.000
_cell.length_b   1.000
_cell.length_c   1.000
_cell.angle_alpha   90.00
_cell.angle_beta   90.00
_cell.angle_gamma   90.00
#
_symmetry.space_group_name_H-M   'P 1'
#
loop_
_entity.id
_entity.type
_entity.pdbx_description
1 polymer ?
#
loop_
_entity_poly.entity_id
_entity_poly.type
_entity_poly.pdbx_seq_one_letter_code
_entity_poly.pdbx_strand_id
1 'polypeptide(L)'
;MANPMTSAQFGDLLAPDFRRIFFERFGSRPSMLGELFSFDTSTKEAEKDSQIGTMPDVGQFFGTVPYQGMSQGYDVTYTHLEFSQGAQVQRKLFDDDQYRIMNTRPAGMASAAFRTRETHGARIFNNAFSNDTFFFNHTEGLSLCNDSHTTTSGASTTTGFDNLVTTALTATNLTTAVIAMQDFRGDQAERTDPVPDTLLIPPNLYETAYEIIKSQGKVDTAQNNPNVHFGQYKIIVWNYLTDTNNWFLIDSTMMADMLTWFDRIPLEFGQIEDFDTFVAKYRSYMRYSVGWADWRWILGAQVS
;
A
#
# COMPACT_ATOMS: atom_id res chain seq x y z
N MET A 1 13.07 -2.01 59.78
CA MET A 1 11.83 -1.57 59.12
C MET A 1 11.78 -2.23 57.76
N ALA A 2 10.83 -3.15 57.55
CA ALA A 2 10.62 -3.74 56.24
C ALA A 2 10.06 -2.67 55.32
N ASN A 3 10.76 -2.36 54.23
CA ASN A 3 10.20 -1.55 53.16
C ASN A 3 8.98 -2.32 52.64
N PRO A 4 7.74 -1.80 52.80
CA PRO A 4 6.60 -2.44 52.16
C PRO A 4 6.83 -2.35 50.66
N MET A 5 6.95 -3.49 49.99
CA MET A 5 6.93 -3.56 48.53
C MET A 5 5.55 -3.07 48.10
N THR A 6 5.45 -1.80 47.73
CA THR A 6 4.22 -1.20 47.24
C THR A 6 3.87 -1.81 45.88
N SER A 7 2.58 -2.04 45.64
CA SER A 7 1.99 -2.54 44.39
C SER A 7 2.48 -1.82 43.11
N ALA A 8 3.06 -0.63 43.24
CA ALA A 8 3.74 0.12 42.17
C ALA A 8 4.86 -0.65 41.45
N GLN A 9 5.49 -1.67 42.06
CA GLN A 9 6.58 -2.42 41.44
C GLN A 9 6.11 -3.54 40.48
N PHE A 10 4.87 -4.01 40.59
CA PHE A 10 4.36 -5.10 39.74
C PHE A 10 3.82 -4.59 38.39
N GLY A 11 3.20 -3.41 38.37
CA GLY A 11 2.81 -2.73 37.12
C GLY A 11 4.02 -2.40 36.24
N ASP A 12 5.17 -2.10 36.87
CA ASP A 12 6.42 -1.77 36.19
C ASP A 12 7.18 -3.00 35.65
N LEU A 13 6.89 -4.21 36.12
CA LEU A 13 7.45 -5.46 35.59
C LEU A 13 6.57 -6.08 34.48
N LEU A 14 5.24 -5.93 34.55
CA LEU A 14 4.30 -6.47 33.56
C LEU A 14 4.19 -5.62 32.30
N ALA A 15 4.30 -4.29 32.42
CA ALA A 15 4.14 -3.37 31.30
C ALA A 15 5.26 -3.46 30.23
N PRO A 16 6.56 -3.56 30.58
CA PRO A 16 7.62 -3.72 29.60
C PRO A 16 7.53 -5.04 28.85
N ASP A 17 7.20 -6.13 29.54
CA ASP A 17 7.09 -7.46 28.94
C ASP A 17 5.90 -7.57 27.99
N PHE A 18 4.75 -6.97 28.32
CA PHE A 18 3.58 -6.99 27.43
C PHE A 18 3.77 -6.09 26.22
N ARG A 19 4.40 -4.93 26.42
CA ARG A 19 4.82 -4.06 25.32
C ARG A 19 5.81 -4.78 24.41
N ARG A 20 6.79 -5.48 24.97
CA ARG A 20 7.76 -6.29 24.21
C ARG A 20 7.06 -7.37 23.39
N ILE A 21 6.21 -8.18 24.01
CA ILE A 21 5.45 -9.24 23.32
C ILE A 21 4.59 -8.65 22.19
N PHE A 22 3.96 -7.50 22.43
CA PHE A 22 3.15 -6.80 21.43
C PHE A 22 4.00 -6.41 20.20
N PHE A 23 5.09 -5.67 20.39
CA PHE A 23 5.91 -5.19 19.28
C PHE A 23 6.70 -6.32 18.60
N GLU A 24 7.17 -7.32 19.35
CA GLU A 24 7.82 -8.52 18.81
C GLU A 24 6.85 -9.28 17.90
N ARG A 25 5.60 -9.47 18.34
CA ARG A 25 4.58 -10.15 17.53
C ARG A 25 4.13 -9.33 16.31
N PHE A 26 4.11 -8.00 16.44
CA PHE A 26 3.79 -7.11 15.32
C PHE A 26 4.88 -7.17 14.24
N GLY A 27 6.16 -7.13 14.64
CA GLY A 27 7.30 -7.15 13.71
C GLY A 27 7.65 -8.53 13.15
N SER A 28 7.17 -9.63 13.73
CA SER A 28 7.52 -10.98 13.27
C SER A 28 6.86 -11.42 11.95
N ARG A 29 6.01 -10.59 11.36
CA ARG A 29 5.23 -10.93 10.17
C ARG A 29 5.74 -10.15 8.96
N PRO A 30 5.97 -10.82 7.81
CA PRO A 30 6.33 -10.10 6.59
C PRO A 30 5.15 -9.23 6.16
N SER A 31 5.39 -7.93 6.09
CA SER A 31 4.42 -6.94 5.63
C SER A 31 4.71 -6.62 4.17
N MET A 32 3.67 -6.53 3.34
CA MET A 32 3.84 -6.04 1.96
C MET A 32 3.82 -4.52 1.91
N LEU A 33 3.40 -3.85 2.99
CA LEU A 33 3.32 -2.39 3.02
C LEU A 33 4.69 -1.74 2.80
N GLY A 34 5.74 -2.28 3.44
CA GLY A 34 7.12 -1.76 3.26
C GLY A 34 7.72 -2.01 1.88
N GLU A 35 7.13 -2.90 1.08
CA GLU A 35 7.57 -3.21 -0.29
C GLU A 35 6.82 -2.37 -1.33
N LEU A 36 5.62 -1.86 -1.00
CA LEU A 36 4.72 -1.18 -1.92
C LEU A 36 4.58 0.32 -1.64
N PHE A 37 4.69 0.75 -0.39
CA PHE A 37 4.40 2.13 0.02
C PHE A 37 5.66 2.86 0.45
N SER A 38 5.78 4.13 0.07
CA SER A 38 6.66 5.07 0.75
C SER A 38 6.04 5.49 2.08
N PHE A 39 6.84 5.53 3.13
CA PHE A 39 6.39 5.88 4.47
C PHE A 39 6.82 7.28 4.84
N ASP A 40 5.82 8.14 5.09
CA ASP A 40 6.02 9.50 5.54
C ASP A 40 5.33 9.76 6.88
N THR A 41 5.82 10.76 7.59
CA THR A 41 5.22 11.23 8.84
C THR A 41 4.51 12.57 8.61
N SER A 42 3.35 12.76 9.23
CA SER A 42 2.59 14.01 9.16
C SER A 42 2.30 14.56 10.55
N THR A 43 2.38 15.88 10.72
CA THR A 43 1.87 16.59 11.91
C THR A 43 0.56 17.33 11.64
N LYS A 44 0.14 17.42 10.37
CA LYS A 44 -1.06 18.15 9.97
C LYS A 44 -2.32 17.34 10.24
N GLU A 45 -3.49 18.00 10.15
CA GLU A 45 -4.78 17.31 10.26
C GLU A 45 -5.08 16.49 8.99
N ALA A 46 -4.75 17.06 7.84
CA ALA A 46 -4.79 16.45 6.52
C ALA A 46 -3.53 16.86 5.74
N GLU A 47 -3.05 15.97 4.87
CA GLU A 47 -1.99 16.29 3.90
C GLU A 47 -2.62 16.55 2.54
N LYS A 48 -1.94 17.35 1.72
CA LYS A 48 -2.37 17.65 0.36
C LYS A 48 -1.17 17.61 -0.56
N ASP A 49 -1.24 16.74 -1.55
CA ASP A 49 -0.29 16.70 -2.65
C ASP A 49 -0.95 17.32 -3.88
N SER A 50 -0.22 18.21 -4.55
CA SER A 50 -0.64 18.85 -5.78
C SER A 50 0.27 18.35 -6.88
N GLN A 51 -0.28 17.65 -7.87
CA GLN A 51 0.46 17.32 -9.08
C GLN A 51 0.88 18.63 -9.75
N ILE A 52 2.13 18.71 -10.18
CA ILE A 52 2.64 19.80 -11.00
C ILE A 52 2.87 19.22 -12.39
N GLY A 53 2.28 19.86 -13.39
CA GLY A 53 2.43 19.47 -14.77
C GLY A 53 3.87 19.53 -15.24
N THR A 54 4.21 18.68 -16.19
CA THR A 54 5.54 18.60 -16.78
C THR A 54 5.77 19.74 -17.76
N MET A 55 7.02 19.87 -18.21
CA MET A 55 7.34 20.73 -19.35
C MET A 55 7.14 19.96 -20.65
N PRO A 56 6.62 20.60 -21.71
CA PRO A 56 6.57 19.98 -23.03
C PRO A 56 7.97 19.75 -23.61
N ASP A 57 8.04 18.93 -24.65
CA ASP A 57 9.28 18.66 -25.37
C ASP A 57 9.93 19.94 -25.93
N VAL A 58 11.26 19.98 -25.87
CA VAL A 58 12.04 21.11 -26.37
C VAL A 58 11.94 21.21 -27.90
N GLY A 59 11.34 22.30 -28.38
CA GLY A 59 11.20 22.58 -29.80
C GLY A 59 12.48 23.11 -30.47
N GLN A 60 12.47 23.13 -31.80
CA GLN A 60 13.57 23.71 -32.59
C GLN A 60 13.70 25.22 -32.35
N PHE A 61 14.94 25.70 -32.18
CA PHE A 61 15.21 27.13 -31.99
C PHE A 61 15.15 27.91 -33.31
N PHE A 62 14.33 28.98 -33.36
CA PHE A 62 14.18 29.86 -34.52
C PHE A 62 14.65 31.31 -34.27
N GLY A 63 15.59 31.51 -33.32
CA GLY A 63 16.15 32.84 -33.03
C GLY A 63 15.55 33.55 -31.81
N THR A 64 14.56 32.96 -31.12
CA THR A 64 14.07 33.39 -29.81
C THR A 64 13.67 32.17 -29.00
N VAL A 65 13.91 32.20 -27.68
CA VAL A 65 13.56 31.08 -26.79
C VAL A 65 12.04 31.08 -26.56
N PRO A 66 11.32 30.02 -26.94
CA PRO A 66 9.91 29.88 -26.56
C PRO A 66 9.82 29.58 -25.07
N TYR A 67 8.95 30.29 -24.35
CA TYR A 67 8.65 30.02 -22.95
C TYR A 67 7.36 29.22 -22.87
N GLN A 68 7.43 28.03 -22.29
CA GLN A 68 6.27 27.16 -22.06
C GLN A 68 5.89 27.20 -20.57
N GLY A 69 4.59 27.05 -20.30
CA GLY A 69 4.04 27.04 -18.94
C GLY A 69 3.81 25.61 -18.45
N MET A 70 3.87 25.43 -17.14
CA MET A 70 3.40 24.22 -16.46
C MET A 70 1.94 24.41 -16.04
N SER A 71 1.11 23.39 -16.24
CA SER A 71 -0.24 23.30 -15.65
C SER A 71 -0.14 22.93 -14.17
N GLN A 72 -1.06 23.44 -13.34
CA GLN A 72 -1.33 22.77 -12.07
C GLN A 72 -2.15 21.52 -12.38
N GLY A 73 -1.67 20.35 -11.94
CA GLY A 73 -2.35 19.07 -12.10
C GLY A 73 -3.46 18.88 -11.06
N TYR A 74 -3.87 17.62 -10.85
CA TYR A 74 -4.86 17.29 -9.84
C TYR A 74 -4.27 17.34 -8.43
N ASP A 75 -5.13 17.71 -7.49
CA ASP A 75 -4.84 17.65 -6.08
C ASP A 75 -5.37 16.34 -5.46
N VAL A 76 -4.61 15.82 -4.50
CA VAL A 76 -5.00 14.70 -3.64
C VAL A 76 -4.97 15.17 -2.19
N THR A 77 -6.09 15.00 -1.48
CA THR A 77 -6.16 15.32 -0.05
C THR A 77 -6.26 14.05 0.78
N TYR A 78 -5.31 13.83 1.67
CA TYR A 78 -5.22 12.68 2.56
C TYR A 78 -5.82 13.00 3.92
N THR A 79 -6.75 12.17 4.39
CA THR A 79 -7.42 12.32 5.68
C THR A 79 -6.96 11.24 6.65
N HIS A 80 -6.26 11.64 7.70
CA HIS A 80 -5.73 10.74 8.73
C HIS A 80 -6.84 10.19 9.62
N LEU A 81 -7.16 8.90 9.49
CA LEU A 81 -8.18 8.23 10.30
C LEU A 81 -7.58 7.57 11.54
N GLU A 82 -8.38 7.52 12.62
CA GLU A 82 -7.98 6.98 13.92
C GLU A 82 -8.50 5.56 14.11
N PHE A 83 -7.61 4.66 14.50
CA PHE A 83 -7.95 3.27 14.79
C PHE A 83 -7.47 2.90 16.19
N SER A 84 -8.37 2.32 16.98
CA SER A 84 -8.02 1.86 18.32
C SER A 84 -8.65 0.51 18.63
N GLN A 85 -7.99 -0.23 19.51
CA GLN A 85 -8.51 -1.47 20.06
C GLN A 85 -8.15 -1.54 21.53
N GLY A 86 -9.10 -1.99 22.36
CA GLY A 86 -8.92 -2.15 23.80
C GLY A 86 -9.09 -3.60 24.24
N ALA A 87 -8.38 -3.99 25.29
CA ALA A 87 -8.60 -5.23 26.01
C ALA A 87 -8.56 -4.97 27.52
N GLN A 88 -9.35 -5.71 28.29
CA GLN A 88 -9.39 -5.57 29.75
C GLN A 88 -9.19 -6.92 30.41
N VAL A 89 -8.49 -6.92 31.55
CA VAL A 89 -8.11 -8.11 32.30
C VAL A 89 -8.32 -7.82 33.79
N GLN A 90 -9.10 -8.65 34.46
CA GLN A 90 -9.27 -8.58 35.91
C GLN A 90 -8.05 -9.15 36.63
N ARG A 91 -7.66 -8.54 37.76
CA ARG A 91 -6.51 -8.99 38.55
C ARG A 91 -6.60 -10.45 38.99
N LYS A 92 -7.76 -10.87 39.49
CA LYS A 92 -7.97 -12.27 39.93
C LYS A 92 -7.69 -13.27 38.81
N LEU A 93 -8.16 -12.97 37.60
CA LEU A 93 -7.93 -13.83 36.43
C LEU A 93 -6.45 -13.88 36.04
N PHE A 94 -5.72 -12.81 36.27
CA PHE A 94 -4.28 -12.75 36.03
C PHE A 94 -3.48 -13.52 37.10
N ASP A 95 -3.83 -13.35 38.38
CA ASP A 95 -3.15 -14.06 39.48
C ASP A 95 -3.40 -15.58 39.44
N ASP A 96 -4.58 -16.00 38.98
CA ASP A 96 -4.95 -17.42 38.80
C ASP A 96 -4.40 -18.02 37.48
N ASP A 97 -3.71 -17.23 36.64
CA ASP A 97 -3.18 -17.67 35.34
C ASP A 97 -1.88 -18.47 35.48
N GLN A 98 -2.03 -19.76 35.80
CA GLN A 98 -0.90 -20.70 35.90
C GLN A 98 -0.17 -20.96 34.58
N TYR A 99 -0.77 -20.63 33.43
CA TYR A 99 -0.29 -20.98 32.10
C TYR A 99 0.14 -19.78 31.24
N ARG A 100 0.18 -18.56 31.81
CA ARG A 100 0.51 -17.32 31.09
C ARG A 100 -0.37 -17.07 29.86
N ILE A 101 -1.61 -17.57 29.87
CA ILE A 101 -2.59 -17.38 28.80
C ILE A 101 -2.90 -15.88 28.64
N MET A 102 -2.81 -15.09 29.70
CA MET A 102 -3.09 -13.66 29.64
C MET A 102 -2.05 -12.88 28.82
N ASN A 103 -0.84 -13.42 28.65
CA ASN A 103 0.19 -12.86 27.77
C ASN A 103 -0.17 -13.01 26.28
N THR A 104 -1.16 -13.82 25.93
CA THR A 104 -1.66 -13.95 24.55
C THR A 104 -2.52 -12.76 24.11
N ARG A 105 -3.05 -11.97 25.06
CA ARG A 105 -3.93 -10.84 24.76
C ARG A 105 -3.19 -9.71 24.02
N PRO A 106 -2.01 -9.23 24.49
CA PRO A 106 -1.19 -8.29 23.71
C PRO A 106 -0.79 -8.84 22.34
N ALA A 107 -0.41 -10.13 22.25
CA ALA A 107 -0.05 -10.76 20.98
C ALA A 107 -1.23 -10.82 19.99
N GLY A 108 -2.45 -11.03 20.48
CA GLY A 108 -3.69 -10.98 19.70
C GLY A 108 -4.00 -9.58 19.19
N MET A 109 -3.81 -8.56 20.04
CA MET A 109 -3.98 -7.15 19.64
C MET A 109 -2.95 -6.73 18.58
N ALA A 110 -1.68 -7.10 18.74
CA ALA A 110 -0.64 -6.87 17.74
C ALA A 110 -1.01 -7.53 16.40
N SER A 111 -1.53 -8.76 16.47
CA SER A 111 -2.00 -9.50 15.29
C SER A 111 -3.18 -8.82 14.61
N ALA A 112 -4.09 -8.22 15.37
CA ALA A 112 -5.23 -7.49 14.84
C ALA A 112 -4.77 -6.18 14.18
N ALA A 113 -3.94 -5.38 14.87
CA ALA A 113 -3.38 -4.15 14.33
C ALA A 113 -2.62 -4.39 13.00
N PHE A 114 -1.80 -5.45 12.94
CA PHE A 114 -1.12 -5.86 11.71
C PHE A 114 -2.11 -6.15 10.58
N ARG A 115 -3.09 -7.02 10.81
CA ARG A 115 -4.11 -7.37 9.80
C ARG A 115 -4.88 -6.15 9.31
N THR A 116 -5.26 -5.25 10.23
CA THR A 116 -5.96 -4.01 9.87
C THR A 116 -5.13 -3.13 8.94
N ARG A 117 -3.83 -2.95 9.23
CA ARG A 117 -2.94 -2.16 8.35
C ARG A 117 -2.80 -2.80 6.98
N GLU A 118 -2.56 -4.11 6.91
CA GLU A 118 -2.46 -4.84 5.65
C GLU A 118 -3.76 -4.75 4.82
N THR A 119 -4.92 -4.92 5.46
CA THR A 119 -6.23 -4.76 4.81
C THR A 119 -6.41 -3.35 4.26
N HIS A 120 -5.98 -2.32 5.00
CA HIS A 120 -6.08 -0.93 4.54
C HIS A 120 -5.09 -0.60 3.42
N GLY A 121 -3.89 -1.18 3.40
CA GLY A 121 -2.98 -1.03 2.26
C GLY A 121 -3.48 -1.74 1.01
N ALA A 122 -3.97 -2.98 1.17
CA ALA A 122 -4.52 -3.75 0.05
C ALA A 122 -5.80 -3.12 -0.52
N ARG A 123 -6.47 -2.26 0.25
CA ARG A 123 -7.68 -1.55 -0.16
C ARG A 123 -7.48 -0.76 -1.47
N ILE A 124 -6.33 -0.11 -1.65
CA ILE A 124 -6.04 0.66 -2.88
C ILE A 124 -6.10 -0.24 -4.11
N PHE A 125 -5.56 -1.46 -4.00
CA PHE A 125 -5.56 -2.43 -5.10
C PHE A 125 -6.92 -3.13 -5.25
N ASN A 126 -7.57 -3.50 -4.14
CA ASN A 126 -8.89 -4.13 -4.16
C ASN A 126 -9.98 -3.23 -4.75
N ASN A 127 -9.88 -1.92 -4.52
CA ASN A 127 -10.79 -0.92 -5.06
C ASN A 127 -10.21 -0.20 -6.29
N ALA A 128 -9.11 -0.67 -6.89
CA ALA A 128 -8.40 0.05 -7.96
C ALA A 128 -9.28 0.42 -9.15
N PHE A 129 -10.34 -0.34 -9.42
CA PHE A 129 -11.28 -0.16 -10.54
C PHE A 129 -12.57 0.59 -10.14
N SER A 130 -12.60 1.18 -8.94
CA SER A 130 -13.72 1.94 -8.41
C SER A 130 -13.22 3.19 -7.68
N ASN A 131 -14.03 4.24 -7.60
CA ASN A 131 -13.61 5.44 -6.88
C ASN A 131 -13.66 5.18 -5.35
N ASP A 132 -12.49 5.15 -4.70
CA ASP A 132 -12.36 5.00 -3.25
C ASP A 132 -11.96 6.31 -2.60
N THR A 133 -12.77 6.78 -1.66
CA THR A 133 -12.56 8.06 -0.97
C THR A 133 -12.36 7.91 0.54
N PHE A 134 -12.02 6.72 1.01
CA PHE A 134 -11.99 6.44 2.45
C PHE A 134 -10.82 7.10 3.18
N PHE A 135 -9.64 7.13 2.57
CA PHE A 135 -8.44 7.75 3.15
C PHE A 135 -7.95 8.99 2.40
N PHE A 136 -8.37 9.15 1.16
CA PHE A 136 -7.92 10.23 0.30
C PHE A 136 -9.08 10.68 -0.59
N ASN A 137 -8.96 11.86 -1.17
CA ASN A 137 -9.87 12.35 -2.19
C ASN A 137 -9.05 12.92 -3.35
N HIS A 138 -9.22 12.34 -4.54
CA HIS A 138 -8.53 12.75 -5.74
C HIS A 138 -9.44 13.66 -6.58
N THR A 139 -8.99 14.85 -6.91
CA THR A 139 -9.82 15.86 -7.60
C THR A 139 -10.19 15.49 -9.04
N GLU A 140 -9.46 14.57 -9.67
CA GLU A 140 -9.87 13.94 -10.94
C GLU A 140 -11.20 13.17 -10.81
N GLY A 141 -11.46 12.59 -9.64
CA GLY A 141 -12.69 11.84 -9.36
C GLY A 141 -12.81 10.46 -10.02
N LEU A 142 -11.71 9.93 -10.58
CA LEU A 142 -11.63 8.62 -11.22
C LEU A 142 -10.97 7.57 -10.31
N SER A 143 -11.14 6.30 -10.68
CA SER A 143 -10.47 5.17 -10.04
C SER A 143 -8.98 5.13 -10.38
N LEU A 144 -8.17 4.45 -9.57
CA LEU A 144 -6.72 4.33 -9.80
C LEU A 144 -6.40 3.67 -11.15
N CYS A 145 -7.17 2.65 -11.52
CA CYS A 145 -7.11 2.03 -12.83
C CYS A 145 -8.39 2.37 -13.59
N ASN A 146 -8.26 3.12 -14.68
CA ASN A 146 -9.36 3.63 -15.48
C ASN A 146 -8.96 3.74 -16.96
N ASP A 147 -9.94 3.65 -17.86
CA ASP A 147 -9.74 3.77 -19.31
C ASP A 147 -9.84 5.21 -19.83
N SER A 148 -10.15 6.16 -18.94
CA SER A 148 -10.57 7.51 -19.28
C SER A 148 -9.92 8.57 -18.38
N HIS A 149 -8.64 8.39 -18.02
CA HIS A 149 -7.93 9.42 -17.25
C HIS A 149 -7.91 10.77 -17.98
N THR A 150 -7.91 11.83 -17.19
CA THR A 150 -8.02 13.21 -17.68
C THR A 150 -6.77 14.03 -17.35
N THR A 151 -6.70 15.24 -17.90
CA THR A 151 -5.63 16.20 -17.63
C THR A 151 -6.20 17.61 -17.50
N THR A 152 -5.56 18.44 -16.69
CA THR A 152 -5.89 19.86 -16.53
C THR A 152 -5.20 20.75 -17.56
N SER A 153 -4.23 20.22 -18.31
CA SER A 153 -3.45 20.97 -19.29
C SER A 153 -4.21 21.30 -20.58
N GLY A 154 -5.31 20.58 -20.85
CA GLY A 154 -6.06 20.65 -22.12
C GLY A 154 -5.47 19.80 -23.24
N ALA A 155 -4.43 19.00 -22.98
CA ALA A 155 -3.89 18.04 -23.94
C ALA A 155 -4.91 16.94 -24.29
N SER A 156 -4.76 16.33 -25.47
CA SER A 156 -5.62 15.21 -25.89
C SER A 156 -5.32 13.98 -25.05
N THR A 157 -6.36 13.39 -24.46
CA THR A 157 -6.28 12.17 -23.65
C THR A 157 -6.60 10.90 -24.44
N THR A 158 -6.65 10.99 -25.78
CA THR A 158 -7.04 9.85 -26.64
C THR A 158 -6.01 8.71 -26.64
N THR A 159 -4.78 8.94 -26.20
CA THR A 159 -3.72 7.93 -26.18
C THR A 159 -2.86 8.09 -24.93
N GLY A 160 -2.63 6.99 -24.22
CA GLY A 160 -1.73 6.95 -23.06
C GLY A 160 -2.32 7.53 -21.78
N PHE A 161 -3.64 7.61 -21.68
CA PHE A 161 -4.42 7.97 -20.47
C PHE A 161 -5.38 6.83 -20.07
N ASP A 162 -4.98 5.60 -20.36
CA ASP A 162 -5.70 4.37 -20.04
C ASP A 162 -4.70 3.39 -19.40
N ASN A 163 -5.01 2.93 -18.20
CA ASN A 163 -4.22 1.94 -17.47
C ASN A 163 -5.06 0.74 -16.99
N LEU A 164 -6.20 0.49 -17.64
CA LEU A 164 -7.09 -0.63 -17.34
C LEU A 164 -7.05 -1.66 -18.46
N VAL A 165 -6.91 -2.94 -18.08
CA VAL A 165 -7.13 -4.07 -18.99
C VAL A 165 -8.12 -5.06 -18.37
N THR A 166 -8.71 -5.93 -19.19
CA THR A 166 -9.71 -6.92 -18.72
C THR A 166 -9.27 -8.36 -18.99
N THR A 167 -7.98 -8.56 -19.22
CA THR A 167 -7.43 -9.84 -19.69
C THR A 167 -6.81 -10.66 -18.55
N ALA A 168 -7.06 -11.97 -18.55
CA ALA A 168 -6.47 -12.89 -17.58
C ALA A 168 -4.93 -12.92 -17.69
N LEU A 169 -4.24 -13.24 -16.60
CA LEU A 169 -2.77 -13.30 -16.59
C LEU A 169 -2.27 -14.43 -17.51
N THR A 170 -1.61 -14.05 -18.60
CA THR A 170 -0.88 -14.97 -19.51
C THR A 170 0.37 -14.25 -20.01
N ALA A 171 1.37 -14.99 -20.53
CA ALA A 171 2.58 -14.36 -21.08
C ALA A 171 2.26 -13.36 -22.22
N THR A 172 1.28 -13.70 -23.08
CA THR A 172 0.84 -12.81 -24.16
C THR A 172 0.19 -11.54 -23.61
N ASN A 173 -0.73 -11.68 -22.65
CA ASN A 173 -1.43 -10.53 -22.08
C ASN A 173 -0.49 -9.64 -21.24
N LEU A 174 0.48 -10.24 -20.56
CA LEU A 174 1.54 -9.50 -19.86
C LEU A 174 2.39 -8.70 -20.85
N THR A 175 2.76 -9.27 -21.99
CA THR A 175 3.47 -8.53 -23.05
C THR A 175 2.65 -7.34 -23.56
N THR A 176 1.36 -7.55 -23.82
CA THR A 176 0.45 -6.48 -24.26
C THR A 176 0.33 -5.37 -23.21
N ALA A 177 0.21 -5.73 -21.93
CA ALA A 177 0.14 -4.77 -20.83
C ALA A 177 1.44 -3.96 -20.67
N VAL A 178 2.61 -4.59 -20.83
CA VAL A 178 3.91 -3.88 -20.81
C VAL A 178 3.97 -2.84 -21.92
N ILE A 179 3.54 -3.19 -23.13
CA ILE A 179 3.49 -2.25 -24.27
C ILE A 179 2.50 -1.12 -23.99
N ALA A 180 1.32 -1.42 -23.45
CA ALA A 180 0.34 -0.42 -23.08
C ALA A 180 0.87 0.56 -22.03
N MET A 181 1.59 0.05 -21.03
CA MET A 181 2.20 0.88 -20.00
C MET A 181 3.30 1.79 -20.57
N GLN A 182 4.14 1.29 -21.48
CA GLN A 182 5.12 2.12 -22.21
C GLN A 182 4.48 3.22 -23.07
N ASP A 183 3.19 3.09 -23.39
CA ASP A 183 2.44 4.09 -24.13
C ASP A 183 1.77 5.14 -23.25
N PHE A 184 1.97 5.10 -21.92
CA PHE A 184 1.53 6.17 -21.04
C PHE A 184 2.09 7.52 -21.47
N ARG A 185 1.29 8.56 -21.20
CA ARG A 185 1.65 9.94 -21.47
C ARG A 185 1.48 10.77 -20.21
N GLY A 186 2.32 11.79 -20.07
CA GLY A 186 2.19 12.73 -18.97
C GLY A 186 1.09 13.75 -19.23
N ASP A 187 0.99 14.78 -18.39
CA ASP A 187 -0.16 15.69 -18.39
C ASP A 187 -0.25 16.53 -19.67
N GLN A 188 0.85 16.80 -20.36
CA GLN A 188 0.92 17.53 -21.64
C GLN A 188 0.90 16.61 -22.87
N ALA A 189 0.56 15.33 -22.68
CA ALA A 189 0.61 14.27 -23.71
C ALA A 189 2.03 13.97 -24.24
N GLU A 190 3.06 14.35 -23.49
CA GLU A 190 4.44 13.96 -23.70
C GLU A 190 4.67 12.49 -23.35
N ARG A 191 5.74 11.91 -23.88
CA ARG A 191 6.09 10.52 -23.55
C ARG A 191 6.60 10.43 -22.12
N THR A 192 6.04 9.51 -21.37
CA THR A 192 6.64 9.00 -20.14
C THR A 192 7.33 7.68 -20.46
N ASP A 193 8.42 7.38 -19.76
CA ASP A 193 9.18 6.14 -19.94
C ASP A 193 9.01 5.22 -18.71
N PRO A 194 7.78 4.73 -18.40
CA PRO A 194 7.60 3.80 -17.29
C PRO A 194 8.28 2.47 -17.60
N VAL A 195 8.96 1.92 -16.60
CA VAL A 195 9.68 0.66 -16.67
C VAL A 195 9.03 -0.33 -15.71
N PRO A 196 8.03 -1.11 -16.15
CA PRO A 196 7.39 -2.08 -15.29
C PRO A 196 8.37 -3.18 -14.85
N ASP A 197 8.53 -3.34 -13.54
CA ASP A 197 9.50 -4.25 -12.92
C ASP A 197 8.87 -5.17 -11.87
N THR A 198 7.60 -4.94 -11.53
CA THR A 198 6.93 -5.61 -10.42
C THR A 198 5.56 -6.13 -10.86
N LEU A 199 5.26 -7.38 -10.52
CA LEU A 199 3.98 -8.03 -10.74
C LEU A 199 3.34 -8.35 -9.39
N LEU A 200 2.24 -7.66 -9.08
CA LEU A 200 1.45 -7.88 -7.86
C LEU A 200 0.25 -8.77 -8.19
N ILE A 201 0.12 -9.87 -7.45
CA ILE A 201 -0.88 -10.91 -7.71
C ILE A 201 -1.49 -11.50 -6.43
N PRO A 202 -2.73 -12.02 -6.50
CA PRO A 202 -3.31 -12.85 -5.46
C PRO A 202 -2.64 -14.25 -5.45
N PRO A 203 -2.76 -15.00 -4.34
CA PRO A 203 -2.15 -16.33 -4.21
C PRO A 203 -2.57 -17.33 -5.28
N ASN A 204 -3.80 -17.20 -5.80
CA ASN A 204 -4.36 -18.06 -6.83
C ASN A 204 -3.61 -18.00 -8.16
N LEU A 205 -2.96 -16.88 -8.47
CA LEU A 205 -2.19 -16.71 -9.70
C LEU A 205 -0.70 -17.02 -9.53
N TYR A 206 -0.27 -17.46 -8.34
CA TYR A 206 1.13 -17.68 -8.04
C TYR A 206 1.80 -18.64 -9.01
N GLU A 207 1.17 -19.79 -9.29
CA GLU A 207 1.70 -20.80 -10.22
C GLU A 207 1.89 -20.22 -11.63
N THR A 208 0.83 -19.60 -12.17
CA THR A 208 0.85 -18.96 -13.50
C THR A 208 1.94 -17.89 -13.59
N ALA A 209 2.03 -16.99 -12.61
CA ALA A 209 3.06 -15.95 -12.59
C ALA A 209 4.47 -16.53 -12.47
N TYR A 210 4.65 -17.53 -11.62
CA TYR A 210 5.93 -18.20 -11.43
C TYR A 210 6.41 -18.87 -12.72
N GLU A 211 5.54 -19.58 -13.42
CA GLU A 211 5.85 -20.20 -14.71
C GLU A 211 6.24 -19.17 -15.77
N ILE A 212 5.47 -18.08 -15.90
CA ILE A 212 5.75 -17.00 -16.85
C ILE A 212 7.11 -16.35 -16.59
N ILE A 213 7.52 -16.17 -15.33
CA ILE A 213 8.70 -15.36 -14.99
C ILE A 213 9.95 -16.23 -14.76
N LYS A 214 9.80 -17.49 -14.35
CA LYS A 214 10.93 -18.38 -14.02
C LYS A 214 11.22 -19.43 -15.08
N SER A 215 10.35 -19.63 -16.07
CA SER A 215 10.67 -20.50 -17.20
C SER A 215 11.64 -19.83 -18.17
N GLN A 216 12.73 -20.52 -18.53
CA GLN A 216 13.69 -20.05 -19.55
C GLN A 216 13.13 -20.12 -20.97
N GLY A 217 12.25 -21.09 -21.21
CA GLY A 217 11.54 -21.27 -22.48
C GLY A 217 10.09 -20.86 -22.38
N LYS A 218 9.48 -20.51 -23.52
CA LYS A 218 8.04 -20.27 -23.60
C LYS A 218 7.29 -21.52 -23.18
N VAL A 219 6.49 -21.39 -22.14
CA VAL A 219 5.56 -22.42 -21.67
C VAL A 219 4.62 -22.81 -22.81
N ASP A 220 4.21 -24.08 -22.83
CA ASP A 220 3.25 -24.63 -23.80
C ASP A 220 3.66 -24.55 -25.29
N THR A 221 4.96 -24.38 -25.58
CA THR A 221 5.50 -24.44 -26.95
C THR A 221 6.47 -25.59 -27.12
N ALA A 222 6.27 -26.41 -28.17
CA ALA A 222 7.16 -27.54 -28.48
C ALA A 222 8.58 -27.09 -28.87
N GLN A 223 8.74 -25.84 -29.31
CA GLN A 223 9.99 -25.30 -29.81
C GLN A 223 10.91 -24.70 -28.72
N ASN A 224 10.48 -24.64 -27.46
CA ASN A 224 11.25 -24.11 -26.32
C ASN A 224 11.93 -22.75 -26.62
N ASN A 225 11.20 -21.86 -27.30
CA ASN A 225 11.72 -20.55 -27.68
C ASN A 225 12.10 -19.73 -26.43
N PRO A 226 13.13 -18.88 -26.47
CA PRO A 226 13.50 -18.05 -25.34
C PRO A 226 12.33 -17.21 -24.80
N ASN A 227 12.17 -17.19 -23.48
CA ASN A 227 11.16 -16.41 -22.79
C ASN A 227 11.66 -15.00 -22.48
N VAL A 228 10.95 -13.99 -22.99
CA VAL A 228 11.28 -12.58 -22.79
C VAL A 228 11.02 -12.09 -21.37
N HIS A 229 10.15 -12.76 -20.61
CA HIS A 229 9.81 -12.38 -19.24
C HIS A 229 10.74 -13.00 -18.19
N PHE A 230 11.66 -13.88 -18.61
CA PHE A 230 12.53 -14.60 -17.70
C PHE A 230 13.37 -13.65 -16.84
N GLY A 231 13.11 -13.64 -15.53
CA GLY A 231 13.84 -12.82 -14.56
C GLY A 231 13.62 -11.31 -14.67
N GLN A 232 12.65 -10.84 -15.47
CA GLN A 232 12.40 -9.40 -15.66
C GLN A 232 11.63 -8.76 -14.50
N TYR A 233 10.75 -9.51 -13.84
CA TYR A 233 9.83 -8.95 -12.84
C TYR A 233 10.02 -9.56 -11.46
N LYS A 234 9.84 -8.74 -10.43
CA LYS A 234 9.66 -9.16 -9.05
C LYS A 234 8.20 -9.55 -8.83
N ILE A 235 7.96 -10.77 -8.36
CA ILE A 235 6.60 -11.25 -8.01
C ILE A 235 6.32 -10.88 -6.56
N ILE A 236 5.25 -10.13 -6.33
CA ILE A 236 4.69 -9.88 -5.00
C ILE A 236 3.36 -10.61 -4.90
N VAL A 237 3.28 -11.57 -3.98
CA VAL A 237 2.04 -12.30 -3.68
C VAL A 237 1.44 -11.72 -2.43
N TRP A 238 0.21 -11.23 -2.51
CA TRP A 238 -0.45 -10.61 -1.36
C TRP A 238 -1.80 -11.24 -1.02
N ASN A 239 -1.86 -11.90 0.15
CA ASN A 239 -3.05 -12.61 0.62
C ASN A 239 -4.25 -11.71 0.98
N TYR A 240 -4.07 -10.39 1.00
CA TYR A 240 -5.13 -9.42 1.30
C TYR A 240 -5.82 -8.90 0.04
N LEU A 241 -5.39 -9.34 -1.14
CA LEU A 241 -6.15 -9.14 -2.37
C LEU A 241 -7.40 -10.01 -2.33
N THR A 242 -8.56 -9.39 -2.53
CA THR A 242 -9.87 -10.06 -2.37
C THR A 242 -10.32 -10.77 -3.63
N ASP A 243 -9.84 -10.33 -4.79
CA ASP A 243 -10.13 -10.94 -6.08
C ASP A 243 -9.03 -11.96 -6.43
N THR A 244 -9.42 -13.14 -6.91
CA THR A 244 -8.50 -14.24 -7.20
C THR A 244 -7.87 -14.17 -8.59
N ASN A 245 -8.37 -13.29 -9.46
CA ASN A 245 -8.07 -13.24 -10.88
C ASN A 245 -7.44 -11.91 -11.30
N ASN A 246 -7.69 -10.83 -10.56
CA ASN A 246 -7.07 -9.53 -10.81
C ASN A 246 -5.54 -9.57 -10.61
N TRP A 247 -4.81 -8.84 -11.44
CA TRP A 247 -3.37 -8.70 -11.36
C TRP A 247 -2.94 -7.28 -11.72
N PHE A 248 -1.78 -6.85 -11.22
CA PHE A 248 -1.28 -5.49 -11.40
C PHE A 248 0.17 -5.51 -11.86
N LEU A 249 0.45 -4.73 -12.90
CA LEU A 249 1.79 -4.45 -13.40
C LEU A 249 2.23 -3.09 -12.88
N ILE A 250 3.40 -3.04 -12.24
CA ILE A 250 3.86 -1.90 -11.47
C ILE A 250 5.28 -1.52 -11.90
N ASP A 251 5.52 -0.21 -12.03
CA ASP A 251 6.86 0.38 -12.00
C ASP A 251 7.17 0.76 -10.55
N SER A 252 8.09 0.03 -9.91
CA SER A 252 8.38 0.24 -8.48
C SER A 252 9.00 1.60 -8.18
N THR A 253 9.68 2.21 -9.15
CA THR A 253 10.33 3.52 -8.96
C THR A 253 9.30 4.64 -8.93
N MET A 254 8.39 4.66 -9.92
CA MET A 254 7.28 5.62 -9.95
C MET A 254 6.28 5.37 -8.82
N MET A 255 6.05 4.09 -8.46
CA MET A 255 5.20 3.74 -7.32
C MET A 255 5.72 4.34 -6.01
N ALA A 256 7.04 4.29 -5.76
CA ALA A 256 7.60 4.83 -4.52
C ALA A 256 7.35 6.34 -4.37
N ASP A 257 7.32 7.08 -5.47
CA ASP A 257 7.06 8.53 -5.49
C ASP A 257 5.56 8.86 -5.42
N MET A 258 4.69 7.96 -5.88
CA MET A 258 3.27 8.23 -6.09
C MET A 258 2.33 7.51 -5.10
N LEU A 259 2.77 6.45 -4.42
CA LEU A 259 1.96 5.65 -3.51
C LEU A 259 2.47 5.80 -2.07
N THR A 260 1.78 6.63 -1.29
CA THR A 260 2.27 7.09 0.01
C THR A 260 1.41 6.56 1.16
N TRP A 261 2.08 6.12 2.21
CA TRP A 261 1.53 5.83 3.52
C TRP A 261 1.97 6.88 4.53
N PHE A 262 1.03 7.61 5.10
CA PHE A 262 1.31 8.58 6.15
C PHE A 262 1.02 7.99 7.52
N ASP A 263 2.06 7.74 8.32
CA ASP A 263 1.91 7.45 9.75
C ASP A 263 1.94 8.75 10.55
N ARG A 264 0.76 9.32 10.83
CA ARG A 264 0.62 10.51 11.70
C ARG A 264 0.91 10.15 13.16
N ILE A 265 0.33 9.05 13.63
CA ILE A 265 0.67 8.45 14.93
C ILE A 265 0.97 6.98 14.65
N PRO A 266 2.24 6.55 14.81
CA PRO A 266 2.60 5.16 14.63
C PRO A 266 1.88 4.29 15.66
N LEU A 267 1.95 2.97 15.51
CA LEU A 267 1.27 2.06 16.42
C LEU A 267 1.78 2.24 17.87
N GLU A 268 0.93 2.80 18.71
CA GLU A 268 1.17 2.98 20.14
C GLU A 268 0.50 1.88 20.94
N PHE A 269 1.18 1.43 21.99
CA PHE A 269 0.63 0.51 22.98
C PHE A 269 0.63 1.18 24.34
N GLY A 270 -0.54 1.25 24.98
CA GLY A 270 -0.73 1.82 26.30
C GLY A 270 -1.38 0.81 27.26
N GLN A 271 -1.03 0.92 28.53
CA GLN A 271 -1.59 0.12 29.61
C GLN A 271 -1.90 1.01 30.80
N ILE A 272 -3.01 0.75 31.47
CA ILE A 272 -3.35 1.36 32.77
C ILE A 272 -4.07 0.35 33.64
N GLU A 273 -3.80 0.34 34.94
CA GLU A 273 -4.60 -0.39 35.91
C GLU A 273 -5.57 0.55 36.61
N ASP A 274 -6.80 0.10 36.75
CA ASP A 274 -7.85 0.82 37.47
C ASP A 274 -7.62 0.70 38.98
N PHE A 275 -7.43 1.85 39.64
CA PHE A 275 -7.05 1.88 41.06
C PHE A 275 -8.08 1.24 41.98
N ASP A 276 -9.37 1.43 41.70
CA ASP A 276 -10.45 0.97 42.57
C ASP A 276 -10.79 -0.52 42.34
N THR A 277 -10.64 -0.99 41.10
CA THR A 277 -11.12 -2.33 40.69
C THR A 277 -10.01 -3.33 40.38
N PHE A 278 -8.74 -2.89 40.37
CA PHE A 278 -7.59 -3.70 39.95
C PHE A 278 -7.75 -4.29 38.53
N VAL A 279 -8.53 -3.63 37.66
CA VAL A 279 -8.70 -4.07 36.27
C VAL A 279 -7.60 -3.44 35.43
N ALA A 280 -6.74 -4.28 34.84
CA ALA A 280 -5.76 -3.85 33.85
C ALA A 280 -6.45 -3.63 32.50
N LYS A 281 -6.25 -2.46 31.90
CA LYS A 281 -6.78 -2.04 30.60
C LYS A 281 -5.60 -1.81 29.66
N TYR A 282 -5.65 -2.41 28.49
CA TYR A 282 -4.68 -2.28 27.42
C TYR A 282 -5.33 -1.58 26.23
N ARG A 283 -4.57 -0.75 25.52
CA ARG A 283 -4.98 -0.12 24.28
C ARG A 283 -3.89 -0.20 23.24
N SER A 284 -4.28 -0.42 22.00
CA SER A 284 -3.49 -0.05 20.84
C SER A 284 -4.15 1.13 20.14
N TYR A 285 -3.37 2.10 19.72
CA TYR A 285 -3.83 3.27 19.00
C TYR A 285 -2.90 3.56 17.83
N MET A 286 -3.47 3.89 16.67
CA MET A 286 -2.73 4.27 15.48
C MET A 286 -3.56 5.24 14.67
N ARG A 287 -2.89 6.17 14.00
CA ARG A 287 -3.54 7.15 13.14
C ARG A 287 -2.74 7.31 11.86
N TYR A 288 -3.37 7.06 10.73
CA TYR A 288 -2.71 7.09 9.43
C TYR A 288 -3.70 7.35 8.30
N SER A 289 -3.15 7.65 7.13
CA SER A 289 -3.83 7.65 5.85
C SER A 289 -2.97 6.97 4.81
N VAL A 290 -3.61 6.53 3.74
CA VAL A 290 -2.96 5.91 2.59
C VAL A 290 -3.63 6.42 1.33
N GLY A 291 -2.89 6.64 0.27
CA GLY A 291 -3.44 7.09 -1.01
C GLY A 291 -2.37 7.19 -2.07
N TRP A 292 -2.79 7.59 -3.27
CA TRP A 292 -1.91 7.75 -4.41
C TRP A 292 -2.03 9.16 -4.98
N ALA A 293 -0.89 9.70 -5.42
CA ALA A 293 -0.78 11.04 -5.98
C ALA A 293 -1.09 11.06 -7.47
N ASP A 294 -0.63 10.09 -8.25
CA ASP A 294 -0.83 9.92 -9.70
C ASP A 294 -1.04 8.41 -10.01
N TRP A 295 -1.61 8.07 -11.16
CA TRP A 295 -1.93 6.72 -11.60
C TRP A 295 -0.85 6.10 -12.51
N ARG A 296 0.07 6.91 -13.07
CA ARG A 296 1.03 6.52 -14.12
C ARG A 296 2.12 5.50 -13.71
N TRP A 297 2.03 4.93 -12.52
CA TRP A 297 2.94 3.89 -12.01
C TRP A 297 2.36 2.47 -12.09
N ILE A 298 1.06 2.32 -12.41
CA ILE A 298 0.36 1.05 -12.40
C ILE A 298 -0.51 0.84 -13.63
N LEU A 299 -0.56 -0.40 -14.08
CA LEU A 299 -1.61 -0.93 -14.96
C LEU A 299 -2.33 -2.07 -14.23
N GLY A 300 -3.66 -1.98 -14.17
CA GLY A 300 -4.50 -2.96 -13.48
C GLY A 300 -5.31 -3.81 -14.44
N ALA A 301 -5.35 -5.11 -14.20
CA ALA A 301 -6.20 -6.04 -14.92
C ALA A 301 -7.44 -6.41 -14.10
N GLN A 302 -8.62 -6.00 -14.55
CA GLN A 302 -9.91 -6.35 -13.98
C GLN A 302 -10.46 -7.61 -14.66
N VAL A 303 -10.22 -8.76 -14.06
CA VAL A 303 -10.57 -10.07 -14.57
C VAL A 303 -11.64 -10.64 -13.65
N SER A 304 -12.91 -10.58 -14.07
CA SER A 304 -14.02 -11.17 -13.29
C SER A 304 -13.91 -12.68 -13.19
#